data_AF-A0A9W4RSE1-F1
#
_entry.id   AF-A0A9W4RSE1-F1
#
_cell.length_a   1.000
_cell.length_b   1.000
_cell.length_c   1.000
_cell.angle_alpha   90.00
_cell.angle_beta   90.00
_cell.angle_gamma   90.00
#
_symmetry.space_group_name_H-M   'P 1'
#
loop_
_entity.id
_entity.type
_entity.pdbx_description
1 polymer ?
#
loop_
_entity_poly.entity_id
_entity_poly.type
_entity_poly.pdbx_seq_one_letter_code
_entity_poly.pdbx_strand_id
1 'polypeptide(L)'
;MAGGTGVASALQAAHAVLPRGVDVTIFWAVRGREEVQGAAPAKQKGSKASSSWGWNPFSGVKRAGGIQAEALSAEVGDASAVSRELLALKERYGDKLDVRVVVDQEGTRVGELDLSAALAQAGSKKRDGPPPVSTEGCKFHSQTAHLGMVDGAPNAGKRFLSKDEDCACVPKEGAAIGKNVFVISGPEGFVQAYAGPKIWRDGGQLQGPVGGLLGAMQKGNPDLLKEWIVLKL
;
A
#
# COMPACT_ATOMS: atom_id res chain seq x y z
N MET A 1 -1.25 -0.32 1.18
CA MET A 1 -1.44 -0.63 2.61
C MET A 1 -1.95 -2.05 2.76
N ALA A 2 -1.45 -2.74 3.77
CA ALA A 2 -1.78 -4.12 4.07
C ALA A 2 -1.92 -4.30 5.58
N GLY A 3 -3.02 -4.89 6.03
CA GLY A 3 -3.22 -5.31 7.42
C GLY A 3 -3.07 -6.82 7.57
N GLY A 4 -2.21 -7.27 8.47
CA GLY A 4 -1.93 -8.69 8.74
C GLY A 4 -1.57 -9.44 7.46
N THR A 5 -2.36 -10.48 7.15
CA THR A 5 -2.17 -11.33 5.96
C THR A 5 -2.48 -10.64 4.63
N GLY A 6 -3.09 -9.44 4.64
CA GLY A 6 -3.30 -8.62 3.44
C GLY A 6 -2.01 -8.27 2.70
N VAL A 7 -0.86 -8.41 3.37
CA VAL A 7 0.47 -8.22 2.75
C VAL A 7 0.70 -9.14 1.56
N ALA A 8 0.07 -10.31 1.51
CA ALA A 8 0.15 -11.20 0.35
C ALA A 8 -0.41 -10.53 -0.92
N SER A 9 -1.52 -9.79 -0.83
CA SER A 9 -2.09 -9.04 -1.95
C SER A 9 -1.16 -7.89 -2.38
N ALA A 10 -0.54 -7.20 -1.41
CA ALA A 10 0.44 -6.16 -1.70
C ALA A 10 1.69 -6.71 -2.39
N LEU A 11 2.16 -7.89 -1.97
CA LEU A 11 3.30 -8.59 -2.56
C LEU A 11 3.01 -9.04 -4.00
N GLN A 12 1.82 -9.58 -4.26
CA GLN A 12 1.37 -9.92 -5.61
C GLN A 12 1.31 -8.68 -6.50
N ALA A 13 0.77 -7.56 -6.00
CA ALA A 13 0.76 -6.30 -6.73
C ALA A 13 2.19 -5.81 -7.05
N ALA A 14 3.10 -5.88 -6.08
CA ALA A 14 4.50 -5.52 -6.27
C ALA A 14 5.19 -6.36 -7.36
N HIS A 15 5.02 -7.69 -7.34
CA HIS A 15 5.53 -8.59 -8.39
C HIS A 15 5.02 -8.23 -9.79
N ALA A 16 3.77 -7.77 -9.90
CA ALA A 16 3.17 -7.42 -11.18
C ALA A 16 3.69 -6.09 -11.75
N VAL A 17 4.00 -5.10 -10.89
CA VAL A 17 4.27 -3.72 -11.34
C VAL A 17 5.76 -3.32 -11.28
N LEU A 18 6.55 -3.91 -10.39
CA LEU A 18 7.98 -3.62 -10.29
C LEU A 18 8.77 -3.94 -11.57
N PRO A 19 8.52 -5.07 -12.27
CA PRO A 19 9.17 -5.33 -13.58
C PRO A 19 8.84 -4.29 -14.65
N ARG A 20 7.74 -3.55 -14.49
CA ARG A 20 7.31 -2.47 -15.39
C ARG A 20 7.92 -1.12 -15.03
N GLY A 21 8.81 -1.08 -14.03
CA GLY A 21 9.52 0.12 -13.61
C GLY A 21 8.73 1.07 -12.70
N VAL A 22 7.56 0.63 -12.19
CA VAL A 22 6.72 1.41 -11.26
C VAL A 22 7.36 1.45 -9.88
N ASP A 23 7.31 2.60 -9.22
CA ASP A 23 7.74 2.74 -7.83
C ASP A 23 6.60 2.34 -6.88
N VAL A 24 6.91 1.56 -5.85
CA VAL A 24 5.95 0.95 -4.92
C VAL A 24 6.33 1.28 -3.48
N THR A 25 5.37 1.75 -2.70
CA THR A 25 5.48 1.87 -1.24
C THR A 25 4.44 0.96 -0.58
N ILE A 26 4.90 0.03 0.24
CA ILE A 26 4.04 -0.87 1.01
C ILE A 26 4.08 -0.44 2.48
N PHE A 27 2.93 -0.04 3.03
CA PHE A 27 2.73 -0.01 4.47
C PHE A 27 2.12 -1.34 4.92
N TRP A 28 2.81 -2.07 5.79
CA TRP A 28 2.37 -3.33 6.37
C TRP A 28 2.13 -3.15 7.88
N ALA A 29 0.86 -3.21 8.28
CA ALA A 29 0.47 -3.21 9.67
C ALA A 29 0.34 -4.65 10.16
N VAL A 30 1.10 -4.98 11.20
CA VAL A 30 1.09 -6.29 11.85
C VAL A 30 0.60 -6.16 13.28
N ARG A 31 0.01 -7.23 13.83
CA ARG A 31 -0.41 -7.25 15.23
C ARG A 31 0.80 -7.27 16.16
N GLY A 32 1.76 -8.14 15.85
CA GLY A 32 2.97 -8.34 16.65
C GLY A 32 4.20 -8.53 15.76
N ARG A 33 5.38 -8.33 16.36
CA ARG A 33 6.66 -8.37 15.63
C ARG A 33 6.99 -9.78 15.11
N GLU A 34 6.42 -10.81 15.72
CA GLU A 34 6.47 -12.21 15.30
C GLU A 34 5.81 -12.49 13.93
N GLU A 35 5.08 -11.54 13.35
CA GLU A 35 4.61 -11.66 11.95
C GLU A 35 5.71 -11.26 10.96
N VAL A 36 6.61 -10.38 11.39
CA VAL A 36 7.73 -9.84 10.61
C VAL A 36 8.98 -10.72 10.81
N GLN A 37 9.20 -11.15 12.05
CA GLN A 37 10.22 -12.10 12.46
C GLN A 37 9.58 -13.49 12.49
N GLY A 38 10.05 -14.41 11.65
CA GLY A 38 9.60 -15.79 11.65
C GLY A 38 9.67 -16.42 13.05
N ALA A 39 8.88 -17.48 13.25
CA ALA A 39 8.92 -18.21 14.50
C ALA A 39 10.35 -18.72 14.76
N ALA A 40 11.00 -18.22 15.81
CA ALA A 40 12.26 -18.77 16.27
C ALA A 40 12.07 -20.29 16.45
N PRO A 41 13.00 -21.15 15.98
CA PRO A 41 12.91 -22.57 16.21
C PRO A 41 12.75 -22.79 17.72
N ALA A 42 11.79 -23.64 18.10
CA ALA A 42 11.44 -23.88 19.50
C ALA A 42 12.70 -24.22 20.31
N LYS A 43 13.24 -23.24 21.06
CA LYS A 43 14.34 -23.49 21.97
C LYS A 43 13.82 -24.45 23.04
N GLN A 44 14.44 -25.62 23.14
CA GLN A 44 14.28 -26.52 24.28
C GLN A 44 14.35 -25.72 25.58
N LYS A 45 13.46 -26.04 26.53
CA LYS A 45 13.40 -25.45 27.86
C LYS A 45 14.78 -25.49 28.51
N GLY A 46 15.49 -24.36 28.52
CA GLY A 46 16.81 -24.33 29.15
C GLY A 46 17.73 -23.18 28.74
N SER A 47 17.25 -21.94 28.68
CA SER A 47 18.07 -20.75 28.99
C SER A 47 17.22 -19.50 28.92
N LYS A 48 17.12 -18.76 30.02
CA LYS A 48 16.69 -17.37 30.00
C LYS A 48 17.77 -16.57 29.27
N ALA A 49 17.63 -16.43 27.96
CA ALA A 49 18.40 -15.47 27.18
C ALA A 49 17.39 -14.45 26.65
N SER A 50 17.22 -13.37 27.41
CA SER A 50 16.65 -12.14 26.90
C SER A 50 17.58 -11.64 25.78
N SER A 51 17.31 -12.01 24.53
CA SER A 51 18.01 -11.43 23.37
C SER A 51 17.35 -10.11 23.01
N SER A 52 17.50 -9.15 23.92
CA SER A 52 17.56 -7.73 23.61
C SER A 52 18.95 -7.49 22.99
N TRP A 53 19.02 -7.33 21.66
CA TRP A 53 20.02 -6.56 20.87
C TRP A 53 20.12 -7.12 19.45
N GLY A 54 20.21 -6.35 18.37
CA GLY A 54 20.51 -4.92 18.27
C GLY A 54 19.69 -4.25 17.16
N TRP A 55 18.60 -3.59 17.58
CA TRP A 55 18.06 -2.45 16.85
C TRP A 55 18.74 -1.23 17.44
N ASN A 56 19.34 -0.39 16.61
CA ASN A 56 19.89 0.88 17.07
C ASN A 56 18.74 1.89 17.15
N PRO A 57 18.12 2.17 18.33
CA PRO A 57 17.05 3.16 18.43
C PRO A 57 17.62 4.59 18.50
N PHE A 58 18.95 4.73 18.38
CA PHE A 58 19.73 5.93 18.63
C PHE A 58 20.49 6.46 17.41
N SER A 59 20.09 6.13 16.17
CA SER A 59 20.28 7.08 15.07
C SER A 59 19.25 8.21 15.19
N GLY A 60 19.38 8.98 16.28
CA GLY A 60 19.55 10.44 16.30
C GLY A 60 18.88 11.35 15.28
N VAL A 61 17.86 10.93 14.53
CA VAL A 61 16.84 11.87 14.10
C VAL A 61 15.85 11.83 15.25
N LYS A 62 15.69 12.95 15.95
CA LYS A 62 14.48 13.19 16.75
C LYS A 62 13.31 12.55 16.00
N ARG A 63 12.38 11.82 16.63
CA ARG A 63 11.05 11.60 16.02
C ARG A 63 10.38 12.97 15.89
N ALA A 64 10.89 13.79 14.98
CA ALA A 64 10.44 15.09 14.61
C ALA A 64 9.50 14.83 13.45
N GLY A 65 8.20 14.92 13.73
CA GLY A 65 7.18 14.94 12.68
C GLY A 65 6.23 13.75 12.62
N GLY A 66 5.96 13.04 13.72
CA GLY A 66 4.78 12.17 13.86
C GLY A 66 4.62 10.98 12.89
N ILE A 67 5.61 10.72 12.02
CA ILE A 67 5.75 9.48 11.22
C ILE A 67 6.08 8.32 12.17
N GLN A 68 5.32 7.23 12.10
CA GLN A 68 5.47 6.07 12.97
C GLN A 68 5.95 4.81 12.23
N ALA A 69 5.78 4.75 10.91
CA ALA A 69 6.11 3.55 10.16
C ALA A 69 7.63 3.38 9.94
N GLU A 70 8.17 2.25 10.41
CA GLU A 70 9.61 1.93 10.32
C GLU A 70 9.94 1.24 9.01
N ALA A 71 11.12 1.51 8.44
CA ALA A 71 11.53 0.84 7.21
C ALA A 71 11.92 -0.62 7.49
N LEU A 72 11.42 -1.56 6.68
CA LEU A 72 11.87 -2.95 6.71
C LEU A 72 13.30 -3.01 6.16
N SER A 73 14.23 -3.52 6.97
CA SER A 73 15.66 -3.61 6.64
C SER A 73 16.18 -5.04 6.67
N ALA A 74 17.35 -5.27 6.08
CA ALA A 74 18.03 -6.57 6.10
C ALA A 74 18.48 -7.00 7.52
N GLU A 75 18.46 -6.09 8.49
CA GLU A 75 18.84 -6.34 9.88
C GLU A 75 17.74 -7.05 10.69
N VAL A 76 16.60 -7.36 10.06
CA VAL A 76 15.53 -8.16 10.68
C VAL A 76 16.04 -9.59 10.90
N GLY A 77 16.47 -9.86 12.13
CA GLY A 77 16.81 -11.20 12.59
C GLY A 77 15.65 -12.17 12.42
N ASP A 78 15.95 -13.39 11.98
CA ASP A 78 14.99 -14.47 11.75
C ASP A 78 13.78 -14.07 10.90
N ALA A 79 13.96 -13.31 9.81
CA ALA A 79 12.86 -12.81 8.98
C ALA A 79 11.83 -13.88 8.56
N SER A 80 10.54 -13.54 8.69
CA SER A 80 9.42 -14.40 8.26
C SER A 80 9.48 -14.67 6.76
N ALA A 81 8.73 -15.67 6.27
CA ALA A 81 8.72 -16.00 4.83
C ALA A 81 8.35 -14.79 3.96
N VAL A 82 7.33 -14.03 4.37
CA VAL A 82 6.90 -12.81 3.69
C VAL A 82 7.97 -11.72 3.76
N SER A 83 8.55 -11.49 4.95
CA SER A 83 9.63 -10.51 5.11
C SER A 83 10.84 -10.82 4.24
N ARG A 84 11.24 -12.11 4.14
CA ARG A 84 12.32 -12.54 3.26
C ARG A 84 12.02 -12.26 1.79
N GLU A 85 10.78 -12.49 1.37
CA GLU A 85 10.37 -12.21 -0.01
C GLU A 85 10.35 -10.71 -0.32
N LEU A 86 9.85 -9.88 0.61
CA LEU A 86 9.89 -8.42 0.48
C LEU A 86 11.32 -7.88 0.44
N LEU A 87 12.21 -8.41 1.27
CA LEU A 87 13.63 -8.04 1.26
C LEU A 87 14.31 -8.46 -0.04
N ALA A 88 14.03 -9.66 -0.56
CA ALA A 88 14.56 -10.11 -1.85
C ALA A 88 14.07 -9.23 -3.02
N LEU A 89 12.80 -8.79 -3.00
CA LEU A 89 12.30 -7.81 -3.96
C LEU A 89 13.00 -6.46 -3.81
N LYS A 90 13.23 -6.00 -2.58
CA LYS A 90 13.94 -4.74 -2.32
C LYS A 90 15.39 -4.80 -2.82
N GLU A 91 16.07 -5.91 -2.61
CA GLU A 91 17.43 -6.15 -3.13
C GLU A 91 17.44 -6.09 -4.67
N ARG A 92 16.43 -6.69 -5.31
CA ARG A 92 16.34 -6.73 -6.78
C ARG A 92 15.99 -5.39 -7.42
N TYR A 93 15.12 -4.59 -6.80
CA TYR A 93 14.54 -3.38 -7.39
C TYR A 93 15.03 -2.07 -6.73
N GLY A 94 15.83 -2.15 -5.67
CA GLY A 94 16.40 -1.00 -4.96
C GLY A 94 15.34 -0.01 -4.49
N ASP A 95 15.59 1.27 -4.78
CA ASP A 95 14.74 2.41 -4.37
C ASP A 95 13.35 2.45 -5.04
N LYS A 96 13.07 1.50 -5.94
CA LYS A 96 11.72 1.33 -6.50
C LYS A 96 10.77 0.64 -5.53
N LEU A 97 11.27 -0.04 -4.51
CA LEU A 97 10.45 -0.67 -3.47
C LEU A 97 10.80 -0.12 -2.09
N ASP A 98 9.85 0.58 -1.49
CA ASP A 98 9.87 0.94 -0.07
C ASP A 98 8.86 0.10 0.71
N VAL A 99 9.28 -0.42 1.85
CA VAL A 99 8.43 -1.24 2.73
C VAL A 99 8.52 -0.67 4.12
N ARG A 100 7.38 -0.30 4.66
CA ARG A 100 7.19 0.36 5.95
C ARG A 100 6.32 -0.51 6.85
N VAL A 101 6.75 -0.76 8.07
CA VAL A 101 6.08 -1.64 9.02
C VAL A 101 5.55 -0.80 10.18
N VAL A 102 4.37 -1.15 10.68
CA VAL A 102 3.87 -0.72 11.99
C VAL A 102 3.41 -1.94 12.77
N VAL A 103 3.64 -1.94 14.08
CA VAL A 103 3.31 -3.02 15.00
C VAL A 103 2.28 -2.53 16.02
N ASP A 104 1.06 -3.06 15.95
CA ASP A 104 -0.07 -2.61 16.77
C ASP A 104 0.18 -2.82 18.28
N GLN A 105 0.74 -3.97 18.68
CA GLN A 105 1.08 -4.26 20.09
C GLN A 105 2.14 -3.31 20.66
N GLU A 106 2.90 -2.63 19.81
CA GLU A 106 3.87 -1.60 20.22
C GLU A 106 3.26 -0.20 20.24
N GLY A 107 1.94 -0.10 20.00
CA GLY A 107 1.20 1.16 19.98
C GLY A 107 1.47 2.01 18.73
N THR A 108 2.08 1.43 17.70
CA THR A 108 2.33 2.12 16.43
C THR A 108 1.23 1.81 15.42
N ARG A 109 0.91 2.78 14.56
CA ARG A 109 -0.08 2.64 13.49
C ARG A 109 0.27 3.53 12.32
N VAL A 110 -0.24 3.22 11.14
CA VAL A 110 -0.10 4.12 9.99
C VAL A 110 -0.97 5.35 10.25
N GLY A 111 -0.34 6.51 10.46
CA GLY A 111 -1.02 7.76 10.76
C GLY A 111 -1.22 8.66 9.53
N GLU A 112 -1.91 9.77 9.74
CA GLU A 112 -2.12 10.81 8.72
C GLU A 112 -0.81 11.35 8.15
N LEU A 113 0.21 11.51 8.99
CA LEU A 113 1.52 12.00 8.58
C LEU A 113 2.25 10.98 7.70
N ASP A 114 2.18 9.68 8.05
CA ASP A 114 2.76 8.60 7.23
C ASP A 114 2.14 8.61 5.82
N LEU A 115 0.81 8.70 5.76
CA LEU A 115 0.08 8.73 4.48
C LEU A 115 0.33 10.01 3.69
N SER A 116 0.34 11.17 4.35
CA SER A 116 0.60 12.45 3.68
C SER A 116 1.99 12.48 3.05
N ALA A 117 3.00 12.00 3.78
CA ALA A 117 4.37 11.92 3.28
C ALA A 117 4.46 11.00 2.05
N ALA A 118 3.84 9.83 2.08
CA ALA A 118 3.86 8.88 0.97
C ALA A 118 3.12 9.40 -0.27
N LEU A 119 1.92 9.97 -0.08
CA LEU A 119 1.12 10.53 -1.17
C LEU A 119 1.84 11.73 -1.82
N ALA A 120 2.49 12.58 -1.03
CA ALA A 120 3.28 13.70 -1.52
C ALA A 120 4.57 13.26 -2.23
N GLN A 121 5.26 12.23 -1.72
CA GLN A 121 6.48 11.71 -2.34
C GLN A 121 6.21 11.15 -3.74
N ALA A 122 5.13 10.40 -3.91
CA ALA A 122 4.74 9.86 -5.22
C ALA A 122 4.26 10.95 -6.21
N GLY A 123 3.73 12.07 -5.71
CA GLY A 123 3.41 13.25 -6.53
C GLY A 123 4.61 14.15 -6.87
N SER A 124 5.65 14.15 -6.04
CA SER A 124 6.80 15.06 -6.15
C SER A 124 8.04 14.48 -6.82
N LYS A 125 8.13 13.15 -7.03
CA LYS A 125 9.15 12.56 -7.91
C LYS A 125 9.03 13.25 -9.28
N LYS A 126 9.99 14.13 -9.57
CA LYS A 126 10.02 15.07 -10.68
C LYS A 126 9.64 14.35 -11.98
N ARG A 127 8.40 14.53 -12.42
CA ARG A 127 7.96 14.06 -13.74
C ARG A 127 8.29 15.17 -14.72
N ASP A 128 9.26 14.93 -15.59
CA ASP A 128 9.50 15.81 -16.72
C ASP A 128 8.35 15.64 -17.70
N GLY A 129 7.37 16.56 -17.68
CA GLY A 129 6.25 16.55 -18.61
C GLY A 129 4.94 17.11 -18.05
N PRO A 130 3.92 17.27 -18.90
CA PRO A 130 2.58 17.64 -18.48
C PRO A 130 1.94 16.60 -17.55
N PRO A 131 0.95 16.99 -16.72
CA PRO A 131 0.26 16.07 -15.81
C PRO A 131 -0.41 14.93 -16.57
N PRO A 132 -0.56 13.75 -15.94
CA PRO A 132 -1.13 12.61 -16.61
C PRO A 132 -2.60 12.85 -16.98
N VAL A 133 -3.00 12.33 -18.13
CA VAL A 133 -4.36 12.47 -18.63
C VAL A 133 -5.21 11.30 -18.15
N SER A 134 -6.38 11.62 -17.60
CA SER A 134 -7.43 10.66 -17.30
C SER A 134 -8.78 11.22 -17.79
N THR A 135 -9.67 10.31 -18.18
CA THR A 135 -11.03 10.63 -18.61
C THR A 135 -11.99 10.18 -17.52
N GLU A 136 -12.87 11.07 -17.08
CA GLU A 136 -13.95 10.68 -16.15
C GLU A 136 -14.80 9.57 -16.77
N GLY A 137 -15.18 8.58 -15.94
CA GLY A 137 -15.87 7.37 -16.39
C GLY A 137 -14.94 6.28 -16.97
N CYS A 138 -13.65 6.54 -17.20
CA CYS A 138 -12.71 5.50 -17.63
C CYS A 138 -12.59 4.41 -16.57
N LYS A 139 -12.79 3.15 -16.97
CA LYS A 139 -12.81 2.00 -16.06
C LYS A 139 -11.47 1.68 -15.36
N PHE A 140 -10.39 2.33 -15.78
CA PHE A 140 -9.05 2.15 -15.21
C PHE A 140 -8.50 3.40 -14.54
N HIS A 141 -8.99 4.58 -14.91
CA HIS A 141 -8.35 5.86 -14.59
C HIS A 141 -9.29 6.86 -13.91
N SER A 142 -10.51 6.43 -13.53
CA SER A 142 -11.53 7.29 -12.94
C SER A 142 -11.99 6.76 -11.58
N GLN A 143 -11.63 7.46 -10.49
CA GLN A 143 -12.06 7.08 -9.13
C GLN A 143 -13.59 6.99 -9.00
N THR A 144 -14.31 7.88 -9.67
CA THR A 144 -15.78 7.91 -9.74
C THR A 144 -16.35 6.65 -10.37
N ALA A 145 -15.72 6.12 -11.43
CA ALA A 145 -16.14 4.87 -12.06
C ALA A 145 -15.94 3.67 -11.11
N HIS A 146 -14.85 3.66 -10.34
CA HIS A 146 -14.56 2.58 -9.40
C HIS A 146 -15.58 2.47 -8.26
N LEU A 147 -16.31 3.54 -7.89
CA LEU A 147 -17.32 3.51 -6.82
C LEU A 147 -18.35 2.37 -6.99
N GLY A 148 -18.80 2.17 -8.22
CA GLY A 148 -19.81 1.18 -8.59
C GLY A 148 -19.24 -0.15 -9.07
N MET A 149 -17.92 -0.34 -9.01
CA MET A 149 -17.29 -1.57 -9.49
C MET A 149 -17.26 -2.64 -8.41
N VAL A 150 -17.59 -3.87 -8.82
CA VAL A 150 -17.38 -5.07 -8.01
C VAL A 150 -15.90 -5.33 -7.79
N ASP A 151 -15.58 -6.11 -6.76
CA ASP A 151 -14.21 -6.55 -6.53
C ASP A 151 -13.62 -7.32 -7.73
N GLY A 152 -12.33 -7.09 -8.02
CA GLY A 152 -11.64 -7.63 -9.19
C GLY A 152 -11.99 -6.98 -10.54
N ALA A 153 -12.92 -6.02 -10.59
CA ALA A 153 -13.21 -5.25 -11.80
C ALA A 153 -11.98 -4.43 -12.26
N PRO A 154 -11.83 -4.16 -13.57
CA PRO A 154 -12.74 -4.50 -14.66
C PRO A 154 -12.64 -5.95 -15.16
N ASN A 155 -11.85 -6.79 -14.48
CA ASN A 155 -11.58 -8.18 -14.85
C ASN A 155 -12.42 -9.21 -14.07
N ALA A 156 -13.31 -8.76 -13.18
CA ALA A 156 -14.16 -9.64 -12.38
C ALA A 156 -14.91 -10.65 -13.26
N GLY A 157 -14.73 -11.94 -12.97
CA GLY A 157 -15.36 -13.03 -13.71
C GLY A 157 -14.84 -13.25 -15.14
N LYS A 158 -13.78 -12.54 -15.59
CA LYS A 158 -13.20 -12.72 -16.92
C LYS A 158 -12.03 -13.68 -16.90
N ARG A 159 -11.91 -14.48 -17.98
CA ARG A 159 -10.78 -15.38 -18.20
C ARG A 159 -9.51 -14.67 -18.65
N PHE A 160 -9.65 -13.47 -19.21
CA PHE A 160 -8.55 -12.68 -19.76
C PHE A 160 -8.53 -11.29 -19.14
N LEU A 161 -7.32 -10.74 -19.03
CA LEU A 161 -7.12 -9.38 -18.58
C LEU A 161 -7.61 -8.40 -19.64
N SER A 162 -8.21 -7.31 -19.16
CA SER A 162 -8.50 -6.13 -19.96
C SER A 162 -7.23 -5.60 -20.63
N LYS A 163 -7.39 -5.11 -21.85
CA LYS A 163 -6.30 -4.62 -22.69
C LYS A 163 -6.23 -3.10 -22.66
N ASP A 164 -5.09 -2.55 -23.08
CA ASP A 164 -4.87 -1.10 -23.15
C ASP A 164 -5.88 -0.40 -24.06
N GLU A 165 -6.33 -1.06 -25.14
CA GLU A 165 -7.37 -0.56 -26.07
C GLU A 165 -8.74 -0.37 -25.40
N ASP A 166 -8.99 -1.01 -24.25
CA ASP A 166 -10.24 -0.80 -23.51
C ASP A 166 -10.25 0.53 -22.73
N CYS A 167 -9.13 1.25 -22.70
CA CYS A 167 -8.98 2.49 -21.98
C CYS A 167 -9.59 3.65 -22.79
N ALA A 168 -10.49 4.41 -22.18
CA ALA A 168 -11.12 5.59 -22.81
C ALA A 168 -10.28 6.87 -22.72
N CYS A 169 -9.04 6.79 -22.24
CA CYS A 169 -8.17 7.96 -22.10
C CYS A 169 -7.48 8.28 -23.41
N VAL A 170 -7.60 9.53 -23.86
CA VAL A 170 -6.93 10.02 -25.06
C VAL A 170 -5.58 10.62 -24.65
N PRO A 171 -4.45 10.10 -25.17
CA PRO A 171 -3.15 10.68 -24.89
C PRO A 171 -3.10 12.12 -25.42
N LYS A 172 -2.57 13.04 -24.62
CA LYS A 172 -2.14 14.35 -25.10
C LYS A 172 -0.64 14.29 -25.39
N GLU A 173 -0.17 15.08 -26.34
CA GLU A 173 1.23 15.08 -26.76
C GLU A 173 2.16 15.28 -25.55
N GLY A 174 3.07 14.33 -25.33
CA GLY A 174 4.00 14.32 -24.18
C GLY A 174 3.39 13.99 -22.81
N ALA A 175 2.09 13.75 -22.68
CA ALA A 175 1.44 13.44 -21.41
C ALA A 175 1.26 11.93 -21.21
N ALA A 176 1.68 11.43 -20.04
CA ALA A 176 1.36 10.06 -19.63
C ALA A 176 -0.15 9.87 -19.45
N ILE A 177 -0.66 8.65 -19.62
CA ILE A 177 -2.04 8.32 -19.29
C ILE A 177 -2.10 7.69 -17.90
N GLY A 178 -3.11 8.09 -17.13
CA GLY A 178 -3.56 7.34 -15.97
C GLY A 178 -3.47 8.10 -14.66
N LYS A 179 -3.53 7.35 -13.56
CA LYS A 179 -3.45 7.85 -12.18
C LYS A 179 -2.55 6.94 -11.36
N ASN A 180 -2.06 7.46 -10.24
CA ASN A 180 -1.41 6.64 -9.23
C ASN A 180 -2.46 5.71 -8.59
N VAL A 181 -2.02 4.58 -8.02
CA VAL A 181 -2.92 3.63 -7.38
C VAL A 181 -2.57 3.49 -5.90
N PHE A 182 -3.58 3.65 -5.04
CA PHE A 182 -3.50 3.42 -3.61
C PHE A 182 -4.33 2.19 -3.26
N VAL A 183 -3.67 1.06 -3.02
CA VAL A 183 -4.34 -0.20 -2.69
C VAL A 183 -4.36 -0.41 -1.18
N ILE A 184 -5.51 -0.80 -0.62
CA ILE A 184 -5.67 -1.16 0.79
C ILE A 184 -6.21 -2.57 0.85
N SER A 185 -5.52 -3.44 1.58
CA SER A 185 -5.88 -4.85 1.72
C SER A 185 -5.79 -5.30 3.17
N GLY A 186 -6.67 -6.20 3.59
CA GLY A 186 -6.67 -6.75 4.95
C GLY A 186 -8.07 -7.06 5.47
N PRO A 187 -8.22 -7.32 6.78
CA PRO A 187 -9.53 -7.53 7.39
C PRO A 187 -10.48 -6.35 7.11
N GLU A 188 -11.79 -6.62 6.99
CA GLU A 188 -12.80 -5.59 6.66
C GLU A 188 -12.69 -4.35 7.57
N GLY A 189 -12.48 -4.54 8.87
CA GLY A 189 -12.31 -3.44 9.82
C GLY A 189 -11.06 -2.57 9.54
N PHE A 190 -9.97 -3.18 9.05
CA PHE A 190 -8.78 -2.45 8.63
C PHE A 190 -9.06 -1.62 7.37
N VAL A 191 -9.66 -2.23 6.35
CA VAL A 191 -10.05 -1.53 5.11
C VAL A 191 -11.01 -0.38 5.44
N GLN A 192 -12.01 -0.62 6.28
CA GLN A 192 -12.97 0.40 6.69
C GLN A 192 -12.31 1.56 7.44
N ALA A 193 -11.36 1.28 8.32
CA ALA A 193 -10.66 2.31 9.09
C ALA A 193 -9.84 3.27 8.19
N TYR A 194 -9.19 2.76 7.14
CA TYR A 194 -8.34 3.57 6.27
C TYR A 194 -9.04 4.11 5.03
N ALA A 195 -9.96 3.34 4.44
CA ALA A 195 -10.57 3.60 3.13
C ALA A 195 -12.09 3.79 3.18
N GLY A 196 -12.73 3.56 4.33
CA GLY A 196 -14.18 3.45 4.44
C GLY A 196 -14.72 2.10 3.94
N PRO A 197 -15.97 1.76 4.30
CA PRO A 197 -16.52 0.44 4.02
C PRO A 197 -16.70 0.21 2.51
N LYS A 198 -16.61 -1.05 2.08
CA LYS A 198 -17.19 -1.47 0.80
C LYS A 198 -18.72 -1.45 0.92
N ILE A 199 -19.45 -1.41 -0.20
CA ILE A 199 -20.94 -1.36 -0.18
C ILE A 199 -21.53 -2.60 -0.85
N TRP A 200 -22.60 -3.16 -0.28
CA TRP A 200 -23.34 -4.24 -0.92
C TRP A 200 -24.50 -3.67 -1.73
N ARG A 201 -24.56 -3.94 -3.03
CA ARG A 201 -25.63 -3.48 -3.93
C ARG A 201 -25.71 -4.40 -5.14
N ASP A 202 -26.93 -4.61 -5.65
CA ASP A 202 -27.21 -5.40 -6.87
C ASP A 202 -26.58 -6.80 -6.86
N GLY A 203 -26.52 -7.43 -5.68
CA GLY A 203 -26.00 -8.78 -5.51
C GLY A 203 -24.47 -8.89 -5.46
N GLY A 204 -23.73 -7.78 -5.42
CA GLY A 204 -22.27 -7.77 -5.31
C GLY A 204 -21.73 -6.77 -4.28
N GLN A 205 -20.49 -7.02 -3.85
CA GLN A 205 -19.73 -6.06 -3.05
C GLN A 205 -19.02 -5.08 -3.99
N LEU A 206 -19.38 -3.80 -3.92
CA LEU A 206 -18.79 -2.71 -4.68
C LEU A 206 -17.73 -1.99 -3.85
N GLN A 207 -16.78 -1.33 -4.51
CA GLN A 207 -15.73 -0.55 -3.84
C GLN A 207 -16.29 0.55 -2.91
N GLY A 208 -17.38 1.21 -3.33
CA GLY A 208 -17.99 2.30 -2.56
C GLY A 208 -17.11 3.55 -2.45
N PRO A 209 -17.58 4.61 -1.74
CA PRO A 209 -16.85 5.86 -1.58
C PRO A 209 -15.57 5.70 -0.75
N VAL A 210 -14.59 6.57 -1.01
CA VAL A 210 -13.42 6.71 -0.15
C VAL A 210 -13.85 7.38 1.15
N GLY A 211 -13.57 6.71 2.27
CA GLY A 211 -13.89 7.12 3.63
C GLY A 211 -12.72 6.80 4.57
N GLY A 212 -13.02 6.57 5.86
CA GLY A 212 -12.00 6.30 6.87
C GLY A 212 -11.00 7.45 7.01
N LEU A 213 -9.75 7.13 7.32
CA LEU A 213 -8.67 8.10 7.43
C LEU A 213 -8.44 8.86 6.12
N LEU A 214 -8.40 8.17 4.98
CA LEU A 214 -8.19 8.82 3.68
C LEU A 214 -9.31 9.80 3.33
N GLY A 215 -10.56 9.43 3.60
CA GLY A 215 -11.71 10.32 3.38
C GLY A 215 -11.72 11.52 4.31
N ALA A 216 -11.27 11.36 5.56
CA ALA A 216 -11.07 12.48 6.48
C ALA A 216 -9.98 13.44 6.00
N MET A 217 -8.84 12.90 5.54
CA MET A 217 -7.75 13.69 4.96
C MET A 217 -8.19 14.41 3.68
N GLN A 218 -8.94 13.75 2.80
CA GLN A 218 -9.47 14.36 1.57
C GLN A 218 -10.46 15.50 1.86
N LYS A 219 -11.26 15.42 2.94
CA LYS A 219 -12.13 16.54 3.34
C LYS A 219 -11.33 17.76 3.77
N GLY A 220 -10.18 17.56 4.43
CA GLY A 220 -9.26 18.64 4.79
C GLY A 220 -8.45 19.18 3.62
N ASN A 221 -8.16 18.33 2.63
CA ASN A 221 -7.45 18.68 1.40
C ASN A 221 -8.07 17.97 0.18
N PRO A 222 -9.01 18.62 -0.54
CA PRO A 222 -9.74 18.02 -1.65
C PRO A 222 -8.86 17.50 -2.80
N ASP A 223 -7.68 18.11 -3.00
CA ASP A 223 -6.75 17.75 -4.08
C ASP A 223 -5.85 16.55 -3.74
N LEU A 224 -5.83 16.12 -2.47
CA LEU A 224 -4.93 15.06 -1.97
C LEU A 224 -4.96 13.78 -2.82
N LEU A 225 -6.17 13.34 -3.20
CA LEU A 225 -6.39 12.09 -3.94
C LEU A 225 -6.74 12.33 -5.42
N LYS A 226 -6.60 13.56 -5.92
CA LYS A 226 -6.99 13.91 -7.30
C LYS A 226 -6.30 13.04 -8.36
N GLU A 227 -5.02 12.77 -8.14
CA GLU A 227 -4.16 11.97 -9.01
C GLU A 227 -4.11 10.48 -8.61
N TRP A 228 -5.02 10.04 -7.74
CA TRP A 228 -5.02 8.68 -7.18
C TRP A 228 -6.32 7.94 -7.47
N ILE A 229 -6.20 6.62 -7.57
CA ILE A 229 -7.30 5.67 -7.49
C ILE A 229 -7.10 4.84 -6.24
N VAL A 230 -8.07 4.91 -5.33
CA VAL A 230 -8.12 4.10 -4.12
C VAL A 230 -8.88 2.81 -4.42
N LEU A 231 -8.19 1.69 -4.22
CA LEU A 231 -8.73 0.34 -4.38
C LEU A 231 -8.72 -0.39 -3.04
N LYS A 232 -9.84 -1.02 -2.72
CA LYS A 232 -10.07 -1.81 -1.52
C LYS A 232 -10.13 -3.29 -1.91
N LEU A 233 -9.22 -4.08 -1.36
CA LEU A 233 -9.10 -5.52 -1.59
C LEU A 233 -9.42 -6.30 -0.32
#